data_AF-A0A9P6Z1F2-F1
#
_entry.id   AF-A0A9P6Z1F2-F1
#
_cell.length_a   1.000
_cell.length_b   1.000
_cell.length_c   1.000
_cell.angle_alpha   90.00
_cell.angle_beta   90.00
_cell.angle_gamma   90.00
#
_symmetry.space_group_name_H-M   'P 1'
#
loop_
_entity.id
_entity.type
_entity.pdbx_description
1 polymer ?
#
loop_
_entity_poly.entity_id
_entity_poly.type
_entity_poly.pdbx_seq_one_letter_code
_entity_poly.pdbx_strand_id
1 'polypeptide(L)'
;MSNTSRLLSLPNELLLYILTQFLDLIDLWVLVQTSSDLRLFASTVIGTLWKIEIEHDCMKLQCRAALISLEALSNQLSIQDVQHLFCISQKEKDRHRHDLQINNDKLWTREQALHNNIIKGISSYKHQFVLIEDIDIRNRIRIAVDVIFHHTVFVSANSRNTNKMVTSAFMVRLLSSLDQSFPSYCREVTFTLADNIKAFLEYTGYKLMANNNNKKTSQLIHNTISACFDLMGAAVVNKLLTENHVECAVQRISELLIHKSTFKRHLLKRLLDNWLKRDTSELSTFIQLEMDR
;
A
#
# COMPACT_ATOMS: atom_id res chain seq x y z
N MET A 1 -23.30 31.41 26.37
CA MET A 1 -23.61 31.61 24.95
C MET A 1 -22.79 30.57 24.19
N SER A 2 -23.44 29.63 23.50
CA SER A 2 -22.73 28.63 22.70
C SER A 2 -22.04 29.33 21.53
N ASN A 3 -20.73 29.15 21.40
CA ASN A 3 -19.93 29.64 20.27
C ASN A 3 -20.30 28.81 19.03
N THR A 4 -21.43 29.12 18.40
CA THR A 4 -21.68 28.65 17.03
C THR A 4 -20.67 29.33 16.11
N SER A 5 -19.95 28.52 15.32
CA SER A 5 -18.96 29.00 14.36
C SER A 5 -19.59 30.07 13.47
N ARG A 6 -19.02 31.28 13.46
CA ARG A 6 -19.49 32.41 12.61
C ARG A 6 -19.49 32.08 11.11
N LEU A 7 -18.74 31.05 10.72
CA LEU A 7 -18.72 30.55 9.35
C LEU A 7 -20.02 29.82 8.99
N LEU A 8 -20.60 29.06 9.92
CA LEU A 8 -21.85 28.33 9.73
C LEU A 8 -23.10 29.23 9.82
N SER A 9 -22.95 30.49 10.24
CA SER A 9 -24.02 31.48 10.18
C SER A 9 -24.14 32.15 8.81
N LEU A 10 -23.25 31.85 7.86
CA LEU A 10 -23.35 32.37 6.50
C LEU A 10 -24.45 31.62 5.70
N PRO A 11 -25.11 32.30 4.74
CA PRO A 11 -25.92 31.65 3.72
C PRO A 11 -25.14 30.54 3.00
N ASN A 12 -25.82 29.44 2.69
CA ASN A 12 -25.24 28.24 2.07
C ASN A 12 -24.51 28.55 0.76
N GLU A 13 -25.03 29.50 -0.02
CA GLU A 13 -24.47 29.92 -1.29
C GLU A 13 -23.13 30.63 -1.12
N LEU A 14 -23.02 31.48 -0.08
CA LEU A 14 -21.77 32.17 0.25
C LEU A 14 -20.74 31.19 0.80
N LEU A 15 -21.19 30.21 1.60
CA LEU A 15 -20.30 29.15 2.09
C LEU A 15 -19.75 28.33 0.92
N LEU A 16 -20.61 27.85 0.01
CA LEU A 16 -20.18 27.12 -1.19
C LEU A 16 -19.25 27.95 -2.06
N TYR A 17 -19.54 29.25 -2.25
CA TYR A 17 -18.66 30.16 -2.99
C TYR A 17 -17.27 30.24 -2.35
N ILE A 18 -17.20 30.41 -1.03
CA ILE A 18 -15.92 30.46 -0.30
C ILE A 18 -15.15 29.14 -0.49
N LEU A 19 -15.82 28.01 -0.26
CA LEU A 19 -15.23 26.69 -0.41
C LEU A 19 -14.75 26.41 -1.84
N THR A 20 -15.46 26.91 -2.85
CA THR A 20 -15.12 26.68 -4.26
C THR A 20 -13.95 27.55 -4.72
N GLN A 21 -13.88 28.80 -4.26
CA GLN A 21 -12.94 29.79 -4.80
C GLN A 21 -11.63 29.90 -4.01
N PHE A 22 -11.64 29.56 -2.73
CA PHE A 22 -10.51 29.86 -1.83
C PHE A 22 -9.87 28.64 -1.18
N LEU A 23 -10.43 27.45 -1.35
CA LEU A 23 -9.92 26.22 -0.74
C LEU A 23 -9.48 25.25 -1.84
N ASP A 24 -8.31 24.66 -1.65
CA ASP A 24 -7.83 23.60 -2.52
C ASP A 24 -8.41 22.23 -2.12
N LEU A 25 -8.10 21.20 -2.89
CA LEU A 25 -8.60 19.86 -2.61
C LEU A 25 -8.15 19.34 -1.23
N ILE A 26 -6.95 19.69 -0.77
CA ILE A 26 -6.41 19.25 0.52
C ILE A 26 -7.18 19.91 1.67
N ASP A 27 -7.45 21.20 1.57
CA ASP A 27 -8.20 21.91 2.59
C ASP A 27 -9.66 21.44 2.66
N LEU A 28 -10.28 21.20 1.50
CA LEU A 28 -11.61 20.59 1.43
C LEU A 28 -11.62 19.19 2.06
N TRP A 29 -10.55 18.39 1.89
CA TRP A 29 -10.39 17.10 2.55
C TRP A 29 -10.32 17.20 4.07
N VAL A 30 -9.54 18.15 4.58
CA VAL A 30 -9.45 18.40 6.02
C VAL A 30 -10.83 18.80 6.57
N LEU A 31 -11.59 19.63 5.85
CA LEU A 31 -12.94 20.03 6.24
C LEU A 31 -13.92 18.85 6.31
N VAL A 32 -13.88 17.93 5.32
CA VAL A 32 -14.71 16.71 5.33
C VAL A 32 -14.48 15.86 6.59
N GLN A 33 -13.22 15.80 7.06
CA GLN A 33 -12.83 14.98 8.21
C GLN A 33 -13.05 15.65 9.56
N THR A 34 -12.88 16.97 9.64
CA THR A 34 -12.80 17.69 10.92
C THR A 34 -14.13 18.31 11.38
N SER A 35 -15.08 18.52 10.48
CA SER A 35 -16.37 19.16 10.81
C SER A 35 -17.54 18.36 10.24
N SER A 36 -18.49 17.97 11.10
CA SER A 36 -19.76 17.37 10.66
C SER A 36 -20.59 18.34 9.83
N ASP A 37 -20.57 19.62 10.21
CA ASP A 37 -21.45 20.65 9.68
C ASP A 37 -20.97 21.14 8.31
N LEU A 38 -19.65 21.22 8.11
CA LEU A 38 -19.05 21.61 6.82
C LEU A 38 -18.87 20.43 5.86
N ARG A 39 -19.03 19.19 6.35
CA ARG A 39 -18.82 17.97 5.56
C ARG A 39 -19.65 17.97 4.29
N LEU A 40 -20.94 18.29 4.39
CA LEU A 40 -21.85 18.30 3.25
C LEU A 40 -21.36 19.26 2.16
N PHE A 41 -21.04 20.50 2.54
CA PHE A 41 -20.61 21.54 1.62
C PHE A 41 -19.26 21.21 0.97
N ALA A 42 -18.29 20.73 1.75
CA ALA A 42 -16.99 20.32 1.22
C ALA A 42 -17.14 19.13 0.25
N SER A 43 -17.99 18.15 0.59
CA SER A 43 -18.32 17.03 -0.29
C SER A 43 -18.99 17.48 -1.60
N THR A 44 -19.92 18.44 -1.53
CA THR A 44 -20.56 19.00 -2.73
C THR A 44 -19.56 19.71 -3.63
N VAL A 45 -18.63 20.52 -3.07
CA VAL A 45 -17.62 21.23 -3.87
C VAL A 45 -16.65 20.24 -4.51
N ILE A 46 -16.19 19.24 -3.76
CA ILE A 46 -15.31 18.21 -4.33
C ILE A 46 -16.04 17.40 -5.42
N GLY A 47 -17.30 17.04 -5.22
CA GLY A 47 -18.11 16.33 -6.23
C GLY A 47 -18.33 17.16 -7.50
N THR A 48 -18.64 18.44 -7.37
CA THR A 48 -19.01 19.30 -8.50
C THR A 48 -17.80 19.87 -9.24
N LEU A 49 -16.81 20.39 -8.52
CA LEU A 49 -15.62 21.03 -9.11
C LEU A 49 -14.57 20.00 -9.52
N TRP A 50 -14.34 18.99 -8.68
CA TRP A 50 -13.26 18.02 -8.89
C TRP A 50 -13.75 16.69 -9.48
N LYS A 51 -15.08 16.52 -9.64
CA LYS A 51 -15.71 15.29 -10.17
C LYS A 51 -15.33 14.04 -9.39
N ILE A 52 -15.10 14.19 -8.08
CA ILE A 52 -14.83 13.08 -7.17
C ILE A 52 -16.12 12.78 -6.43
N GLU A 53 -16.76 11.66 -6.75
CA GLU A 53 -17.96 11.20 -6.06
C GLU A 53 -17.66 10.97 -4.56
N ILE A 54 -18.30 11.75 -3.69
CA ILE A 54 -18.21 11.64 -2.22
C ILE A 54 -19.51 11.09 -1.62
N GLU A 55 -20.48 10.70 -2.44
CA GLU A 55 -21.59 9.92 -1.90
C GLU A 55 -21.06 8.67 -1.18
N HIS A 56 -21.69 8.39 -0.05
CA HIS A 56 -21.33 7.38 0.94
C HIS A 56 -20.65 6.17 0.30
N ASP A 57 -19.39 5.90 0.67
CA ASP A 57 -18.50 4.85 0.11
C ASP A 57 -17.47 5.28 -0.95
N CYS A 58 -16.79 6.42 -0.79
CA CYS A 58 -15.49 6.56 -1.45
C CYS A 58 -14.42 5.72 -0.72
N MET A 59 -14.60 4.40 -0.71
CA MET A 59 -13.68 3.43 -0.10
C MET A 59 -12.26 3.62 -0.62
N LYS A 60 -12.10 3.91 -1.91
CA LYS A 60 -10.79 4.19 -2.54
C LYS A 60 -10.04 5.32 -1.85
N LEU A 61 -10.76 6.34 -1.43
CA LEU A 61 -10.20 7.54 -0.81
C LEU A 61 -9.94 7.36 0.68
N GLN A 62 -10.86 6.70 1.40
CA GLN A 62 -10.61 6.28 2.78
C GLN A 62 -9.39 5.35 2.84
N CYS A 63 -9.28 4.42 1.88
CA CYS A 63 -8.13 3.56 1.69
C CYS A 63 -6.88 4.41 1.44
N ARG A 64 -6.87 5.33 0.47
CA ARG A 64 -5.71 6.22 0.20
C ARG A 64 -5.28 7.02 1.44
N ALA A 65 -6.21 7.61 2.19
CA ALA A 65 -5.90 8.36 3.41
C ALA A 65 -5.28 7.46 4.49
N ALA A 66 -5.82 6.24 4.65
CA ALA A 66 -5.26 5.25 5.55
C ALA A 66 -3.87 4.78 5.10
N LEU A 67 -3.63 4.61 3.80
CA LEU A 67 -2.32 4.22 3.26
C LEU A 67 -1.26 5.30 3.45
N ILE A 68 -1.61 6.58 3.23
CA ILE A 68 -0.71 7.71 3.54
C ILE A 68 -0.37 7.72 5.04
N SER A 69 -1.37 7.45 5.90
CA SER A 69 -1.15 7.36 7.34
C SER A 69 -0.26 6.16 7.71
N LEU A 70 -0.44 5.00 7.07
CA LEU A 70 0.42 3.83 7.24
C LEU A 70 1.85 4.09 6.76
N GLU A 71 2.04 4.81 5.65
CA GLU A 71 3.36 5.26 5.20
C GLU A 71 4.01 6.21 6.22
N ALA A 72 3.24 7.13 6.80
CA ALA A 72 3.75 8.02 7.84
C ALA A 72 4.14 7.25 9.12
N LEU A 73 3.44 6.17 9.45
CA LEU A 73 3.80 5.27 10.55
C LEU A 73 5.03 4.41 10.21
N SER A 74 5.13 3.90 8.98
CA SER A 74 6.24 3.06 8.55
C SER A 74 7.57 3.81 8.61
N ASN A 75 7.56 5.12 8.32
CA ASN A 75 8.74 5.99 8.42
C ASN A 75 9.18 6.28 9.87
N GLN A 76 8.40 5.92 10.89
CA GLN A 76 8.80 6.04 12.31
C GLN A 76 9.62 4.85 12.80
N LEU A 77 9.72 3.78 12.01
CA LEU A 77 10.45 2.55 12.37
C LEU A 77 11.78 2.43 11.61
N SER A 78 12.77 1.83 12.28
CA SER A 78 14.02 1.48 11.63
C SER A 78 13.90 0.16 10.84
N ILE A 79 14.82 -0.08 9.90
CA ILE A 79 14.91 -1.35 9.17
C ILE A 79 15.13 -2.52 10.13
N GLN A 80 15.92 -2.29 11.19
CA GLN A 80 16.28 -3.32 12.17
C GLN A 80 15.06 -3.78 12.98
N ASP A 81 14.16 -2.86 13.34
CA ASP A 81 12.91 -3.19 14.04
C ASP A 81 12.04 -4.13 13.21
N VAL A 82 11.99 -3.90 11.90
CA VAL A 82 11.18 -4.69 10.97
C VAL A 82 11.78 -6.06 10.70
N GLN A 83 13.10 -6.14 10.53
CA GLN A 83 13.78 -7.43 10.44
C GLN A 83 13.57 -8.26 11.70
N HIS A 84 13.60 -7.65 12.89
CA HIS A 84 13.32 -8.35 14.14
C HIS A 84 11.84 -8.81 14.26
N LEU A 85 10.90 -8.08 13.67
CA LEU A 85 9.48 -8.47 13.62
C LEU A 85 9.23 -9.67 12.68
N PHE A 86 9.97 -9.80 11.56
CA PHE A 86 9.83 -10.91 10.62
C PHE A 86 10.75 -12.11 10.91
N CYS A 87 11.95 -11.86 11.45
CA CYS A 87 12.88 -12.89 11.89
C CYS A 87 12.60 -13.30 13.33
N ILE A 88 11.44 -13.94 13.57
CA ILE A 88 11.23 -14.68 14.82
C ILE A 88 12.11 -15.94 14.79
N SER A 89 13.39 -15.76 15.11
CA SER A 89 14.22 -16.74 15.78
C SER A 89 14.12 -16.43 17.27
N GLN A 90 13.56 -17.35 18.04
CA GLN A 90 13.26 -17.21 19.48
C GLN A 90 14.48 -17.07 20.42
N LYS A 91 15.66 -16.68 19.95
CA LYS A 91 16.86 -16.59 20.78
C LYS A 91 17.57 -15.26 20.60
N GLU A 92 17.09 -14.25 21.33
CA GLU A 92 17.91 -13.24 22.03
C GLU A 92 16.95 -12.22 22.68
N LYS A 93 16.37 -12.66 23.79
CA LYS A 93 15.90 -11.77 24.85
C LYS A 93 17.15 -11.43 25.66
N ASP A 94 17.56 -10.16 25.70
CA ASP A 94 17.73 -9.46 26.98
C ASP A 94 18.21 -8.00 26.89
N ARG A 95 17.64 -7.19 27.80
CA ARG A 95 18.11 -5.92 28.39
C ARG A 95 17.79 -4.54 27.81
N HIS A 96 17.25 -4.37 26.60
CA HIS A 96 16.75 -3.04 26.14
C HIS A 96 15.23 -2.94 25.91
N ARG A 97 14.46 -3.87 26.48
CA ARG A 97 13.08 -4.14 26.04
C ARG A 97 11.99 -3.17 26.50
N HIS A 98 12.10 -2.48 27.63
CA HIS A 98 10.89 -1.87 28.21
C HIS A 98 10.37 -0.62 27.46
N ASP A 99 11.22 0.33 27.09
CA ASP A 99 10.76 1.57 26.44
C ASP A 99 10.52 1.42 24.93
N LEU A 100 11.34 0.60 24.26
CA LEU A 100 11.14 0.22 22.85
C LEU A 100 9.84 -0.58 22.66
N GLN A 101 9.48 -1.44 23.61
CA GLN A 101 8.26 -2.23 23.54
C GLN A 101 7.00 -1.35 23.72
N ILE A 102 7.01 -0.39 24.64
CA ILE A 102 5.87 0.53 24.82
C ILE A 102 5.61 1.40 23.58
N ASN A 103 6.66 1.88 22.92
CA ASN A 103 6.50 2.69 21.71
C ASN A 103 6.01 1.84 20.52
N ASN A 104 6.53 0.61 20.39
CA ASN A 104 6.09 -0.34 19.37
C ASN A 104 4.64 -0.78 19.58
N ASP A 105 4.19 -0.97 20.83
CA ASP A 105 2.80 -1.34 21.12
C ASP A 105 1.81 -0.23 20.72
N LYS A 106 2.19 1.05 20.91
CA LYS A 106 1.39 2.19 20.44
C LYS A 106 1.33 2.27 18.92
N LEU A 107 2.46 2.06 18.24
CA LEU A 107 2.50 2.04 16.77
C LEU A 107 1.66 0.90 16.20
N TRP A 108 1.78 -0.28 16.78
CA TRP A 108 1.01 -1.46 16.41
C TRP A 108 -0.50 -1.23 16.57
N THR A 109 -0.92 -0.59 17.68
CA THR A 109 -2.34 -0.26 17.91
C THR A 109 -2.87 0.71 16.85
N ARG A 110 -2.07 1.71 16.44
CA ARG A 110 -2.43 2.67 15.39
C ARG A 110 -2.50 1.99 14.02
N GLU A 111 -1.55 1.12 13.72
CA GLU A 111 -1.55 0.30 12.50
C GLU A 111 -2.82 -0.55 12.42
N GLN A 112 -3.13 -1.32 13.47
CA GLN A 112 -4.33 -2.15 13.55
C GLN A 112 -5.62 -1.33 13.42
N ALA A 113 -5.68 -0.14 14.01
CA ALA A 113 -6.83 0.75 13.87
C ALA A 113 -7.06 1.15 12.41
N LEU A 114 -5.98 1.47 11.67
CA LEU A 114 -6.06 1.79 10.24
C LEU A 114 -6.47 0.57 9.41
N HIS A 115 -5.94 -0.62 9.71
CA HIS A 115 -6.34 -1.86 9.04
C HIS A 115 -7.84 -2.11 9.24
N ASN A 116 -8.30 -2.02 10.48
CA ASN A 116 -9.70 -2.21 10.84
C ASN A 116 -10.62 -1.19 10.17
N ASN A 117 -10.18 0.04 9.96
CA ASN A 117 -10.98 1.04 9.24
C ASN A 117 -11.19 0.64 7.78
N ILE A 118 -10.14 0.15 7.10
CA ILE A 118 -10.24 -0.34 5.71
C ILE A 118 -11.14 -1.58 5.65
N ILE A 119 -10.91 -2.56 6.53
CA ILE A 119 -11.71 -3.79 6.61
C ILE A 119 -13.20 -3.45 6.84
N LYS A 120 -13.48 -2.56 7.80
CA LYS A 120 -14.85 -2.10 8.07
C LYS A 120 -15.48 -1.44 6.85
N GLY A 121 -14.74 -0.59 6.14
CA GLY A 121 -15.24 0.07 4.91
C GLY A 121 -15.51 -0.89 3.75
N ILE A 122 -14.83 -2.03 3.69
CA ILE A 122 -15.15 -3.09 2.73
C ILE A 122 -16.44 -3.81 3.16
N SER A 123 -16.57 -4.12 4.47
CA SER A 123 -17.72 -4.85 5.03
C SER A 123 -18.97 -4.01 5.30
N SER A 124 -18.89 -2.68 5.19
CA SER A 124 -19.98 -1.77 5.59
C SER A 124 -21.15 -1.76 4.63
N TYR A 125 -20.95 -2.27 3.41
CA TYR A 125 -21.99 -2.32 2.41
C TYR A 125 -22.89 -3.53 2.62
N LYS A 126 -24.20 -3.28 2.67
CA LYS A 126 -25.22 -4.31 2.77
C LYS A 126 -26.18 -4.15 1.61
N HIS A 127 -26.35 -5.20 0.82
CA HIS A 127 -27.36 -5.23 -0.23
C HIS A 127 -28.54 -6.08 0.23
N GLN A 128 -29.74 -5.80 -0.26
CA GLN A 128 -30.92 -6.64 0.00
C GLN A 128 -30.79 -8.06 -0.61
N PHE A 129 -29.85 -8.24 -1.55
CA PHE A 129 -29.63 -9.50 -2.27
C PHE A 129 -28.23 -10.01 -1.98
N VAL A 130 -28.13 -11.18 -1.35
CA VAL A 130 -26.87 -11.80 -0.89
C VAL A 130 -25.87 -11.99 -2.04
N LEU A 131 -26.33 -12.37 -3.24
CA LEU A 131 -25.46 -12.55 -4.40
C LEU A 131 -24.81 -11.23 -4.88
N ILE A 132 -25.54 -10.12 -4.76
CA ILE A 132 -25.02 -8.80 -5.16
C ILE A 132 -24.04 -8.29 -4.09
N GLU A 133 -24.32 -8.56 -2.82
CA GLU A 133 -23.41 -8.28 -1.71
C GLU A 133 -22.09 -9.04 -1.86
N ASP A 134 -22.13 -10.33 -2.21
CA ASP A 134 -20.92 -11.15 -2.46
C ASP A 134 -20.07 -10.61 -3.61
N ILE A 135 -20.70 -10.20 -4.71
CA ILE A 135 -20.01 -9.62 -5.87
C ILE A 135 -19.37 -8.29 -5.49
N ASP A 136 -20.09 -7.45 -4.74
CA ASP A 136 -19.59 -6.15 -4.34
C ASP A 136 -18.44 -6.26 -3.34
N ILE A 137 -18.52 -7.15 -2.35
CA ILE A 137 -17.42 -7.39 -1.40
C ILE A 137 -16.15 -7.84 -2.14
N ARG A 138 -16.25 -8.78 -3.09
CA ARG A 138 -15.09 -9.19 -3.91
C ARG A 138 -14.52 -8.02 -4.71
N ASN A 139 -15.38 -7.22 -5.33
CA ASN A 139 -14.95 -6.06 -6.10
C ASN A 139 -14.26 -5.01 -5.21
N ARG A 140 -14.77 -4.77 -4.00
CA ARG A 140 -14.15 -3.90 -3.01
C ARG A 140 -12.81 -4.44 -2.52
N ILE A 141 -12.69 -5.75 -2.29
CA ILE A 141 -11.40 -6.38 -1.97
C ILE A 141 -10.41 -6.13 -3.12
N ARG A 142 -10.79 -6.40 -4.37
CA ARG A 142 -9.92 -6.15 -5.54
C ARG A 142 -9.45 -4.71 -5.61
N ILE A 143 -10.38 -3.76 -5.49
CA ILE A 143 -10.09 -2.33 -5.49
C ILE A 143 -9.12 -1.96 -4.36
N ALA A 144 -9.31 -2.52 -3.16
CA ALA A 144 -8.41 -2.25 -2.04
C ALA A 144 -7.00 -2.77 -2.33
N VAL A 145 -6.87 -3.99 -2.86
CA VAL A 145 -5.58 -4.57 -3.26
C VAL A 145 -4.92 -3.73 -4.36
N ASP A 146 -5.66 -3.30 -5.37
CA ASP A 146 -5.16 -2.44 -6.45
C ASP A 146 -4.62 -1.11 -5.91
N VAL A 147 -5.36 -0.48 -4.99
CA VAL A 147 -4.97 0.80 -4.39
C VAL A 147 -3.74 0.63 -3.48
N ILE A 148 -3.66 -0.46 -2.70
CA ILE A 148 -2.51 -0.80 -1.86
C ILE A 148 -1.27 -1.04 -2.74
N PHE A 149 -1.41 -1.87 -3.77
CA PHE A 149 -0.34 -2.16 -4.72
C PHE A 149 0.13 -0.88 -5.40
N HIS A 150 -0.79 -0.08 -5.92
CA HIS A 150 -0.48 1.17 -6.59
C HIS A 150 0.28 2.14 -5.67
N HIS A 151 -0.21 2.32 -4.44
CA HIS A 151 0.41 3.18 -3.46
C HIS A 151 1.83 2.70 -3.15
N THR A 152 2.03 1.42 -2.87
CA THR A 152 3.34 0.86 -2.53
C THR A 152 4.33 0.98 -3.69
N VAL A 153 3.92 0.58 -4.89
CA VAL A 153 4.81 0.41 -6.05
C VAL A 153 5.06 1.72 -6.80
N PHE A 154 4.09 2.64 -6.85
CA PHE A 154 4.21 3.88 -7.63
C PHE A 154 4.27 5.14 -6.79
N VAL A 155 3.52 5.22 -5.68
CA VAL A 155 3.45 6.44 -4.86
C VAL A 155 4.63 6.46 -3.88
N SER A 156 4.66 5.51 -2.94
CA SER A 156 5.70 5.43 -1.91
C SER A 156 7.08 5.17 -2.50
N ALA A 157 7.18 4.45 -3.63
CA ALA A 157 8.45 4.18 -4.30
C ALA A 157 9.18 5.45 -4.81
N ASN A 158 8.43 6.53 -5.04
CA ASN A 158 8.94 7.82 -5.55
C ASN A 158 9.12 8.86 -4.45
N SER A 159 8.65 8.58 -3.24
CA SER A 159 8.91 9.42 -2.08
C SER A 159 10.38 9.31 -1.67
N ARG A 160 11.01 10.45 -1.36
CA ARG A 160 12.45 10.51 -1.05
C ARG A 160 12.78 10.02 0.36
N ASN A 161 11.79 10.03 1.25
CA ASN A 161 11.97 9.76 2.66
C ASN A 161 11.37 8.41 3.08
N THR A 162 10.89 7.61 2.12
CA THR A 162 10.24 6.34 2.44
C THR A 162 11.24 5.21 2.54
N ASN A 163 11.13 4.50 3.65
CA ASN A 163 11.76 3.21 3.80
C ASN A 163 10.92 2.14 3.08
N LYS A 164 11.18 1.94 1.79
CA LYS A 164 10.41 1.05 0.90
C LYS A 164 10.22 -0.35 1.48
N MET A 165 11.25 -0.90 2.12
CA MET A 165 11.19 -2.22 2.75
C MET A 165 10.16 -2.25 3.88
N VAL A 166 10.21 -1.25 4.77
CA VAL A 166 9.30 -1.14 5.91
C VAL A 166 7.89 -0.81 5.47
N THR A 167 7.71 0.07 4.49
CA THR A 167 6.40 0.34 3.90
C THR A 167 5.80 -0.93 3.28
N SER A 168 6.56 -1.67 2.47
CA SER A 168 6.11 -2.94 1.88
C SER A 168 5.66 -3.95 2.95
N ALA A 169 6.38 -4.04 4.06
CA ALA A 169 5.99 -4.86 5.19
C ALA A 169 4.63 -4.47 5.81
N PHE A 170 4.40 -3.17 6.06
CA PHE A 170 3.13 -2.67 6.58
C PHE A 170 1.98 -2.98 5.61
N MET A 171 2.20 -2.70 4.32
CA MET A 171 1.19 -2.91 3.28
C MET A 171 0.84 -4.38 3.12
N VAL A 172 1.82 -5.28 3.23
CA VAL A 172 1.56 -6.73 3.24
C VAL A 172 0.82 -7.18 4.50
N ARG A 173 1.14 -6.65 5.69
CA ARG A 173 0.37 -6.99 6.90
C ARG A 173 -1.09 -6.54 6.80
N LEU A 174 -1.34 -5.40 6.16
CA LEU A 174 -2.70 -4.97 5.81
C LEU A 174 -3.37 -5.99 4.87
N LEU A 175 -2.70 -6.39 3.80
CA LEU A 175 -3.23 -7.40 2.86
C LEU A 175 -3.49 -8.76 3.55
N SER A 176 -2.62 -9.20 4.46
CA SER A 176 -2.83 -10.40 5.27
C SER A 176 -4.01 -10.25 6.22
N SER A 177 -4.18 -9.08 6.83
CA SER A 177 -5.33 -8.79 7.69
C SER A 177 -6.63 -8.79 6.90
N LEU A 178 -6.61 -8.29 5.65
CA LEU A 178 -7.73 -8.34 4.73
C LEU A 178 -8.09 -9.79 4.38
N ASP A 179 -7.12 -10.60 3.95
CA ASP A 179 -7.37 -12.01 3.58
C ASP A 179 -7.95 -12.82 4.76
N GLN A 180 -7.46 -12.58 5.99
CA GLN A 180 -7.97 -13.22 7.21
C GLN A 180 -9.37 -12.74 7.61
N SER A 181 -9.72 -11.49 7.34
CA SER A 181 -11.03 -10.93 7.70
C SER A 181 -12.15 -11.39 6.77
N PHE A 182 -11.80 -11.90 5.59
CA PHE A 182 -12.73 -12.28 4.52
C PHE A 182 -12.52 -13.74 4.08
N PRO A 183 -12.64 -14.73 4.98
CA PRO A 183 -12.31 -16.13 4.69
C PRO A 183 -13.17 -16.76 3.59
N SER A 184 -14.42 -16.30 3.42
CA SER A 184 -15.30 -16.76 2.32
C SER A 184 -14.82 -16.33 0.94
N TYR A 185 -13.94 -15.34 0.87
CA TYR A 185 -13.30 -14.82 -0.33
C TYR A 185 -11.78 -15.08 -0.31
N CYS A 186 -11.39 -16.13 0.43
CA CYS A 186 -10.00 -16.57 0.57
C CYS A 186 -9.33 -16.65 -0.80
N ARG A 187 -8.10 -16.13 -0.89
CA ARG A 187 -7.27 -16.02 -2.09
C ARG A 187 -7.67 -14.91 -3.08
N GLU A 188 -8.79 -14.22 -2.91
CA GLU A 188 -9.10 -13.06 -3.77
C GLU A 188 -8.00 -12.00 -3.65
N VAL A 189 -7.48 -11.79 -2.43
CA VAL A 189 -6.33 -10.93 -2.16
C VAL A 189 -5.08 -11.42 -2.88
N THR A 190 -4.75 -12.71 -2.73
CA THR A 190 -3.58 -13.34 -3.36
C THR A 190 -3.63 -13.27 -4.88
N PHE A 191 -4.74 -13.64 -5.50
CA PHE A 191 -4.89 -13.66 -6.96
C PHE A 191 -4.84 -12.24 -7.54
N THR A 192 -5.56 -11.30 -6.92
CA THR A 192 -5.52 -9.89 -7.37
C THR A 192 -4.11 -9.32 -7.25
N LEU A 193 -3.39 -9.61 -6.16
CA LEU A 193 -2.01 -9.16 -5.98
C LEU A 193 -1.08 -9.77 -7.04
N ALA A 194 -1.20 -11.07 -7.31
CA ALA A 194 -0.41 -11.76 -8.33
C ALA A 194 -0.67 -11.20 -9.74
N ASP A 195 -1.93 -10.95 -10.09
CA ASP A 195 -2.32 -10.34 -11.37
C ASP A 195 -1.76 -8.92 -11.50
N ASN A 196 -1.82 -8.12 -10.44
CA ASN A 196 -1.22 -6.78 -10.41
C ASN A 196 0.30 -6.81 -10.61
N ILE A 197 1.01 -7.75 -9.99
CA ILE A 197 2.46 -7.94 -10.18
C ILE A 197 2.75 -8.31 -11.64
N LYS A 198 2.00 -9.27 -12.20
CA LYS A 198 2.18 -9.71 -13.58
C LYS A 198 1.97 -8.54 -14.57
N ALA A 199 0.84 -7.84 -14.44
CA ALA A 199 0.52 -6.68 -15.27
C ALA A 199 1.57 -5.56 -15.13
N PHE A 200 2.08 -5.33 -13.92
CA PHE A 200 3.17 -4.38 -13.68
C PHE A 200 4.47 -4.76 -14.40
N LEU A 201 4.86 -6.04 -14.38
CA LEU A 201 6.07 -6.50 -15.05
C LEU A 201 5.94 -6.40 -16.57
N GLU A 202 4.77 -6.70 -17.12
CA GLU A 202 4.47 -6.49 -18.55
C GLU A 202 4.57 -5.00 -18.92
N TYR A 203 3.89 -4.12 -18.18
CA TYR A 203 3.97 -2.67 -18.33
C TYR A 203 5.42 -2.15 -18.26
N THR A 204 6.17 -2.64 -17.28
CA THR A 204 7.56 -2.25 -17.06
C THR A 204 8.45 -2.66 -18.23
N GLY A 205 8.21 -3.83 -18.83
CA GLY A 205 8.88 -4.27 -20.04
C GLY A 205 8.70 -3.28 -21.20
N TYR A 206 7.45 -2.91 -21.50
CA TYR A 206 7.16 -1.90 -22.53
C TYR A 206 7.83 -0.56 -22.24
N LYS A 207 7.79 -0.11 -20.98
CA LYS A 207 8.35 1.18 -20.60
C LYS A 207 9.88 1.22 -20.65
N LEU A 208 10.55 0.11 -20.32
CA LEU A 208 12.01 -0.03 -20.45
C LEU A 208 12.43 0.00 -21.92
N MET A 209 11.69 -0.66 -22.81
CA MET A 209 11.95 -0.63 -24.25
C MET A 209 11.76 0.78 -24.84
N ALA A 210 10.71 1.50 -24.42
CA ALA A 210 10.38 2.82 -24.96
C ALA A 210 11.31 3.96 -24.48
N ASN A 211 11.85 3.89 -23.25
CA ASN A 211 12.47 5.05 -22.59
C ASN A 211 13.98 4.87 -22.25
N ASN A 212 14.72 4.09 -23.04
CA ASN A 212 16.12 3.77 -22.72
C ASN A 212 17.06 4.99 -22.59
N ASN A 213 16.71 6.15 -23.15
CA ASN A 213 17.60 7.32 -23.19
C ASN A 213 17.37 8.35 -22.07
N ASN A 214 16.28 8.27 -21.30
CA ASN A 214 15.98 9.26 -20.25
C ASN A 214 16.38 8.76 -18.86
N LYS A 215 17.47 9.31 -18.31
CA LYS A 215 18.01 8.95 -16.99
C LYS A 215 16.99 9.10 -15.86
N LYS A 216 16.17 10.16 -15.86
CA LYS A 216 15.14 10.39 -14.82
C LYS A 216 14.06 9.32 -14.88
N THR A 217 13.58 9.01 -16.08
CA THR A 217 12.57 7.96 -16.27
C THR A 217 13.10 6.58 -15.91
N SER A 218 14.36 6.27 -16.27
CA SER A 218 14.97 4.99 -15.86
C SER A 218 15.08 4.87 -14.34
N GLN A 219 15.45 5.95 -13.63
CA GLN A 219 15.55 5.92 -12.18
C GLN A 219 14.18 5.66 -11.52
N LEU A 220 13.12 6.29 -12.03
CA LEU A 220 11.76 6.06 -11.55
C LEU A 220 11.35 4.59 -11.76
N ILE A 221 11.63 4.02 -12.94
CA ILE A 221 11.33 2.61 -13.23
C ILE A 221 12.10 1.68 -12.28
N HIS A 222 13.39 1.94 -12.06
CA HIS A 222 14.20 1.16 -11.11
C HIS A 222 13.63 1.24 -9.70
N ASN A 223 13.23 2.44 -9.26
CA ASN A 223 12.61 2.65 -7.96
C ASN A 223 11.31 1.87 -7.79
N THR A 224 10.44 1.83 -8.82
CA THR A 224 9.18 1.08 -8.79
C THR A 224 9.41 -0.43 -8.85
N ILE A 225 10.38 -0.90 -9.64
CA ILE A 225 10.77 -2.33 -9.67
C ILE A 225 11.24 -2.78 -8.28
N SER A 226 12.15 -2.02 -7.65
CA SER A 226 12.64 -2.36 -6.31
C SER A 226 11.52 -2.40 -5.27
N ALA A 227 10.58 -1.44 -5.32
CA ALA A 227 9.43 -1.43 -4.42
C ALA A 227 8.51 -2.64 -4.63
N CYS A 228 8.26 -3.03 -5.89
CA CYS A 228 7.50 -4.23 -6.21
C CYS A 228 8.16 -5.50 -5.66
N PHE A 229 9.48 -5.62 -5.79
CA PHE A 229 10.23 -6.76 -5.26
C PHE A 229 10.27 -6.79 -3.72
N ASP A 230 10.35 -5.64 -3.06
CA ASP A 230 10.19 -5.58 -1.59
C ASP A 230 8.78 -6.00 -1.16
N LEU A 231 7.74 -5.59 -1.90
CA LEU A 231 6.35 -5.99 -1.64
C LEU A 231 6.17 -7.51 -1.82
N MET A 232 6.73 -8.07 -2.88
CA MET A 232 6.69 -9.52 -3.13
C MET A 232 7.43 -10.32 -2.05
N GLY A 233 8.64 -9.89 -1.67
CA GLY A 233 9.42 -10.53 -0.62
C GLY A 233 8.65 -10.54 0.71
N ALA A 234 8.10 -9.40 1.10
CA ALA A 234 7.24 -9.31 2.27
C ALA A 234 6.01 -10.23 2.17
N ALA A 235 5.38 -10.30 1.00
CA ALA A 235 4.19 -11.12 0.77
C ALA A 235 4.47 -12.63 0.86
N VAL A 236 5.65 -13.09 0.43
CA VAL A 236 6.09 -14.48 0.64
C VAL A 236 6.30 -14.78 2.12
N VAL A 237 7.00 -13.89 2.84
CA VAL A 237 7.23 -14.05 4.29
C VAL A 237 5.91 -14.14 5.06
N ASN A 238 4.90 -13.37 4.66
CA ASN A 238 3.56 -13.40 5.25
C ASN A 238 2.63 -14.46 4.63
N LYS A 239 3.15 -15.35 3.77
CA LYS A 239 2.40 -16.46 3.15
C LYS A 239 1.19 -16.01 2.29
N LEU A 240 1.18 -14.78 1.80
CA LEU A 240 0.19 -14.32 0.83
C LEU A 240 0.52 -14.80 -0.58
N LEU A 241 1.81 -14.80 -0.94
CA LEU A 241 2.32 -15.33 -2.20
C LEU A 241 3.11 -16.60 -1.94
N THR A 242 3.09 -17.50 -2.92
CA THR A 242 3.94 -18.70 -2.94
C THR A 242 5.26 -18.42 -3.65
N GLU A 243 6.25 -19.29 -3.46
CA GLU A 243 7.56 -19.18 -4.13
C GLU A 243 7.43 -19.15 -5.66
N ASN A 244 6.51 -19.95 -6.24
CA ASN A 244 6.27 -19.97 -7.69
C ASN A 244 5.88 -18.60 -8.25
N HIS A 245 5.08 -17.80 -7.52
CA HIS A 245 4.72 -16.45 -7.98
C HIS A 245 5.96 -15.54 -8.07
N VAL A 246 6.90 -15.70 -7.14
CA VAL A 246 8.15 -14.93 -7.13
C VAL A 246 9.13 -15.45 -8.17
N GLU A 247 9.23 -16.76 -8.36
CA GLU A 247 10.07 -17.37 -9.39
C GLU A 247 9.73 -16.84 -10.79
N CYS A 248 8.44 -16.87 -11.18
CA CYS A 248 8.00 -16.35 -12.47
C CYS A 248 8.34 -14.87 -12.65
N ALA A 249 8.18 -14.08 -11.59
CA ALA A 249 8.49 -12.66 -11.61
C ALA A 249 10.02 -12.37 -11.66
N VAL A 250 10.83 -13.17 -10.97
CA VAL A 250 12.30 -13.13 -11.04
C VAL A 250 12.77 -13.48 -12.45
N GLN A 251 12.27 -14.58 -13.02
CA GLN A 251 12.59 -14.97 -14.40
C GLN A 251 12.25 -13.82 -15.36
N ARG A 252 11.04 -13.28 -15.26
CA ARG A 252 10.59 -12.20 -16.14
C ARG A 252 11.43 -10.93 -15.99
N ILE A 253 11.77 -10.51 -14.77
CA ILE A 253 12.59 -9.31 -14.59
C ILE A 253 14.03 -9.55 -15.06
N SER A 254 14.57 -10.75 -14.88
CA SER A 254 15.90 -11.12 -15.37
C SER A 254 15.99 -10.96 -16.87
N GLU A 255 14.98 -11.45 -17.61
CA GLU A 255 14.88 -11.25 -19.07
C GLU A 255 14.82 -9.77 -19.46
N LEU A 256 14.02 -8.97 -18.73
CA LEU A 256 13.87 -7.54 -19.01
C LEU A 256 15.13 -6.72 -18.67
N LEU A 257 15.98 -7.22 -17.77
CA LEU A 257 17.18 -6.53 -17.26
C LEU A 257 18.49 -7.16 -17.74
N ILE A 258 18.47 -7.97 -18.83
CA ILE A 258 19.67 -8.61 -19.40
C ILE A 258 20.81 -7.60 -19.60
N HIS A 259 20.51 -6.41 -20.13
CA HIS A 259 21.52 -5.37 -20.38
C HIS A 259 21.84 -4.48 -19.17
N LYS A 260 21.18 -4.70 -18.02
CA LYS A 260 21.31 -3.92 -16.78
C LYS A 260 21.79 -4.81 -15.62
N SER A 261 22.88 -5.55 -15.85
CA SER A 261 23.40 -6.59 -14.95
C SER A 261 23.68 -6.10 -13.52
N THR A 262 24.17 -4.88 -13.34
CA THR A 262 24.44 -4.30 -12.01
C THR A 262 23.16 -4.07 -11.21
N PHE A 263 22.14 -3.47 -11.82
CA PHE A 263 20.84 -3.26 -11.18
C PHE A 263 20.12 -4.59 -10.92
N LYS A 264 20.13 -5.51 -11.89
CA LYS A 264 19.57 -6.87 -11.74
C LYS A 264 20.18 -7.57 -10.52
N ARG A 265 21.52 -7.64 -10.44
CA ARG A 265 22.22 -8.28 -9.33
C ARG A 265 21.90 -7.61 -7.99
N HIS A 266 21.86 -6.28 -7.94
CA HIS A 266 21.51 -5.55 -6.72
C HIS A 266 20.07 -5.85 -6.27
N LEU A 267 19.11 -5.86 -7.20
CA LEU A 267 17.70 -6.16 -6.95
C LEU A 267 17.52 -7.57 -6.36
N LEU A 268 18.09 -8.57 -7.03
CA LEU A 268 17.97 -9.97 -6.63
C LEU A 268 18.69 -10.26 -5.32
N LYS A 269 19.89 -9.69 -5.12
CA LYS A 269 20.61 -9.78 -3.84
C LYS A 269 19.80 -9.18 -2.70
N ARG A 270 19.17 -8.02 -2.92
CA ARG A 270 18.32 -7.37 -1.92
C ARG A 270 17.10 -8.22 -1.58
N LEU A 271 16.46 -8.85 -2.58
CA LEU A 271 15.34 -9.77 -2.36
C LEU A 271 15.74 -10.94 -1.45
N LEU A 272 16.90 -11.56 -1.72
CA LEU A 272 17.46 -12.59 -0.86
C LEU A 272 17.75 -12.02 0.53
N ASP A 273 18.67 -11.07 0.64
CA ASP A 273 19.22 -10.60 1.92
C ASP A 273 18.15 -10.08 2.89
N ASN A 274 17.10 -9.45 2.37
CA ASN A 274 16.09 -8.81 3.20
C ASN A 274 14.86 -9.68 3.48
N TRP A 275 14.55 -10.65 2.62
CA TRP A 275 13.26 -11.35 2.67
C TRP A 275 13.37 -12.88 2.60
N LEU A 276 14.26 -13.41 1.75
CA LEU A 276 14.37 -14.85 1.53
C LEU A 276 15.64 -15.39 2.21
N LYS A 277 15.49 -16.35 3.12
CA LYS A 277 16.65 -16.98 3.76
C LYS A 277 17.54 -17.63 2.70
N ARG A 278 18.81 -17.23 2.63
CA ARG A 278 19.74 -17.56 1.53
C ARG A 278 19.90 -19.06 1.23
N ASP A 279 19.64 -19.96 2.18
CA ASP A 279 20.14 -21.34 2.12
C ASP A 279 19.09 -22.45 2.30
N THR A 280 17.78 -22.18 2.16
CA THR A 280 16.76 -23.20 2.50
C THR A 280 15.71 -23.51 1.44
N SER A 281 15.62 -22.77 0.32
CA SER A 281 14.57 -23.00 -0.68
C SER A 281 15.07 -23.04 -2.12
N GLU A 282 14.36 -23.78 -2.97
CA GLU A 282 14.63 -23.90 -4.42
C GLU A 282 14.63 -22.53 -5.10
N LEU A 283 13.71 -21.64 -4.70
CA LEU A 283 13.66 -20.26 -5.15
C LEU A 283 14.96 -19.50 -4.83
N SER A 284 15.53 -19.70 -3.65
CA SER A 284 16.76 -19.00 -3.24
C SER A 284 17.94 -19.42 -4.12
N THR A 285 18.06 -20.72 -4.39
CA THR A 285 19.06 -21.27 -5.34
C THR A 285 18.84 -20.74 -6.75
N PHE A 286 17.59 -20.70 -7.23
CA PHE A 286 17.26 -20.13 -8.53
C PHE A 286 17.67 -18.66 -8.66
N ILE A 287 17.37 -17.83 -7.65
CA ILE A 287 17.76 -16.41 -7.64
C ILE A 287 19.28 -16.25 -7.67
N GLN A 288 20.03 -17.09 -6.94
CA GLN A 288 21.49 -17.08 -6.99
C GLN A 288 22.02 -17.37 -8.40
N LEU A 289 21.48 -18.39 -9.07
CA LEU A 289 21.84 -18.70 -10.47
C LEU A 289 21.53 -17.53 -11.43
N GLU A 290 20.39 -16.85 -11.24
CA GLU A 290 20.01 -15.69 -12.04
C GLU A 290 20.86 -14.44 -11.78
N MET A 291 21.53 -14.34 -10.63
CA MET A 291 22.50 -13.27 -10.33
C MET A 291 23.85 -13.46 -11.02
N ASP A 292 24.21 -14.72 -11.30
CA ASP A 292 25.46 -15.13 -11.92
C ASP A 292 25.40 -15.15 -13.45
N ARG A 293 24.20 -15.33 -14.01
CA ARG A 293 23.89 -15.11 -15.44
C ARG A 293 23.96 -13.64 -15.85
#